data_AF-A0A351E839-F1
#
_entry.id   AF-A0A351E839-F1
#
_cell.length_a   1.000
_cell.length_b   1.000
_cell.length_c   1.000
_cell.angle_alpha   90.00
_cell.angle_beta   90.00
_cell.angle_gamma   90.00
#
_symmetry.space_group_name_H-M   'P 1'
#
loop_
_entity.id
_entity.type
_entity.pdbx_description
1 polymer ?
#
loop_
_entity_poly.entity_id
_entity_poly.type
_entity_poly.pdbx_seq_one_letter_code
_entity_poly.pdbx_strand_id
1 'polypeptide(L)'
;DMPTKLPEGLCLTAVTERAAVGDAFVSNKYRHWADLPQGAIVGTSSLRRRAQLLAKRPDLDIRDLRGNVDTRLRKLDEGKYDAVILAAAGLTRLGHGDRIRETLPCDLCIPAVGQGALAIECREDNTEVRELLGFLNHRETKICTDAERAFLGLVEGGCQVPIGVHADLDGDQLHIQAVIASLDGSRIIRDTLDSPAADAVEGGRRLGTRMLGHGGREILAEIL
;
A
#
# COMPACT_ATOMS: atom_id res chain seq x y z
N ASP A 1 1.39 7.79 3.98
CA ASP A 1 1.10 9.10 4.60
C ASP A 1 2.11 9.45 5.67
N MET A 2 2.40 8.56 6.62
CA MET A 2 3.55 8.77 7.52
C MET A 2 4.87 8.76 6.75
N PRO A 3 5.80 9.69 7.01
CA PRO A 3 7.13 9.66 6.41
C PRO A 3 7.92 8.45 6.91
N THR A 4 8.94 8.05 6.16
CA THR A 4 9.88 6.98 6.56
C THR A 4 10.75 7.41 7.74
N LYS A 5 11.22 8.67 7.72
CA LYS A 5 11.92 9.33 8.81
C LYS A 5 11.01 10.37 9.47
N LEU A 6 10.79 10.25 10.77
CA LEU A 6 10.08 11.27 11.54
C LEU A 6 11.03 12.42 11.92
N PRO A 7 10.52 13.63 12.13
CA PRO A 7 11.28 14.72 12.74
C PRO A 7 11.88 14.33 14.09
N GLU A 8 12.99 14.95 14.47
CA GLU A 8 13.63 14.74 15.77
C GLU A 8 12.65 15.05 16.92
N GLY A 9 12.64 14.18 17.94
CA GLY A 9 11.74 14.30 19.08
C GLY A 9 10.32 13.78 18.84
N LEU A 10 10.01 13.19 17.68
CA LEU A 10 8.72 12.54 17.39
C LEU A 10 8.89 11.03 17.14
N CYS A 11 7.93 10.24 17.64
CA CYS A 11 7.90 8.79 17.45
C CYS A 11 6.50 8.24 17.15
N LEU A 12 6.46 7.06 16.53
CA LEU A 12 5.24 6.26 16.44
C LEU A 12 5.01 5.57 17.78
N THR A 13 3.96 5.99 18.48
CA THR A 13 3.63 5.52 19.83
C THR A 13 2.77 4.27 19.81
N ALA A 14 1.78 4.24 18.91
CA ALA A 14 0.91 3.09 18.75
C ALA A 14 0.61 2.88 17.27
N VAL A 15 0.54 1.62 16.87
CA VAL A 15 -0.02 1.19 15.59
C VAL A 15 -1.25 0.37 15.90
N THR A 16 -2.42 0.83 15.45
CA THR A 16 -3.68 0.15 15.75
C THR A 16 -3.78 -1.18 15.02
N GLU A 17 -4.74 -2.01 15.44
CA GLU A 17 -5.14 -3.19 14.67
C GLU A 17 -5.43 -2.80 13.21
N ARG A 18 -4.95 -3.63 12.28
CA ARG A 18 -5.04 -3.38 10.85
C ARG A 18 -6.46 -3.66 10.38
N ALA A 19 -7.07 -2.68 9.74
CA ALA A 19 -8.31 -2.92 8.99
C ALA A 19 -8.02 -3.75 7.73
N ALA A 20 -9.08 -4.18 7.03
CA ALA A 20 -8.99 -4.91 5.77
C ALA A 20 -7.95 -4.29 4.81
N VAL A 21 -6.90 -5.05 4.54
CA VAL A 21 -5.79 -4.68 3.66
C VAL A 21 -6.18 -5.00 2.23
N GLY A 22 -5.60 -4.27 1.28
CA GLY A 22 -5.87 -4.47 -0.15
C GLY A 22 -6.57 -3.29 -0.80
N ASP A 23 -6.41 -3.24 -2.11
CA ASP A 23 -7.03 -2.24 -2.96
C ASP A 23 -8.38 -2.77 -3.45
N ALA A 24 -9.42 -1.96 -3.30
CA ALA A 24 -10.78 -2.27 -3.74
C ALA A 24 -10.98 -1.81 -5.20
N PHE A 25 -11.46 -2.74 -6.02
CA PHE A 25 -12.10 -2.46 -7.29
C PHE A 25 -13.54 -1.98 -7.03
N VAL A 26 -13.84 -0.79 -7.55
CA VAL A 26 -15.17 -0.18 -7.43
C VAL A 26 -15.68 0.16 -8.83
N SER A 27 -16.82 -0.41 -9.20
CA SER A 27 -17.49 -0.14 -10.46
C SER A 27 -19.02 -0.20 -10.31
N ASN A 28 -19.70 0.66 -11.06
CA ASN A 28 -21.15 0.63 -11.22
C ASN A 28 -21.62 -0.41 -12.24
N LYS A 29 -20.75 -0.76 -13.20
CA LYS A 29 -21.09 -1.59 -14.37
C LYS A 29 -20.57 -3.02 -14.26
N TYR A 30 -19.35 -3.18 -13.75
CA TYR A 30 -18.62 -4.45 -13.78
C TYR A 30 -18.51 -5.04 -12.37
N ARG A 31 -18.59 -6.37 -12.27
CA ARG A 31 -18.54 -7.05 -10.97
C ARG A 31 -17.11 -7.39 -10.56
N HIS A 32 -16.26 -7.72 -11.53
CA HIS A 32 -14.87 -8.08 -11.29
C HIS A 32 -13.93 -7.24 -12.14
N TRP A 33 -12.69 -7.09 -11.67
CA TRP A 33 -11.60 -6.49 -12.41
C TRP A 33 -11.41 -7.13 -13.79
N ALA A 34 -11.53 -8.46 -13.85
CA ALA A 34 -11.38 -9.23 -15.08
C ALA A 34 -12.47 -8.94 -16.12
N ASP A 35 -13.62 -8.41 -15.70
CA ASP A 35 -14.75 -8.11 -16.59
C ASP A 35 -14.56 -6.79 -17.37
N LEU A 36 -13.52 -6.01 -17.05
CA LEU A 36 -13.26 -4.74 -17.74
C LEU A 36 -12.97 -4.97 -19.23
N PRO A 37 -13.70 -4.29 -20.15
CA PRO A 37 -13.44 -4.39 -21.57
C PRO A 37 -12.07 -3.81 -21.94
N GLN A 38 -11.62 -4.11 -23.15
CA GLN A 38 -10.41 -3.52 -23.68
C GLN A 38 -10.52 -1.99 -23.72
N GLY A 39 -9.49 -1.28 -23.25
CA GLY A 39 -9.50 0.19 -23.24
C GLY A 39 -10.37 0.82 -22.15
N ALA A 40 -10.84 0.05 -21.16
CA ALA A 40 -11.64 0.58 -20.05
C ALA A 40 -10.90 1.69 -19.29
N ILE A 41 -11.65 2.70 -18.84
CA ILE A 41 -11.10 3.85 -18.14
C ILE A 41 -11.09 3.58 -16.63
N VAL A 42 -9.90 3.50 -16.04
CA VAL A 42 -9.72 3.21 -14.61
C VAL A 42 -9.12 4.41 -13.87
N GLY A 43 -9.81 4.87 -12.82
CA GLY A 43 -9.41 6.03 -12.04
C GLY A 43 -8.48 5.70 -10.88
N THR A 44 -7.24 6.20 -10.92
CA THR A 44 -6.31 6.23 -9.78
C THR A 44 -5.16 7.19 -10.05
N SER A 45 -4.80 8.02 -9.06
CA SER A 45 -3.56 8.82 -9.08
C SER A 45 -2.38 8.17 -8.34
N SER A 46 -2.56 6.95 -7.84
CA SER A 46 -1.46 6.20 -7.22
C SER A 46 -0.59 5.57 -8.31
N LEU A 47 0.69 5.95 -8.36
CA LEU A 47 1.67 5.37 -9.28
C LEU A 47 1.89 3.88 -9.01
N ARG A 48 1.90 3.46 -7.73
CA ARG A 48 1.93 2.05 -7.31
C ARG A 48 0.79 1.25 -7.94
N ARG A 49 -0.44 1.75 -7.85
CA ARG A 49 -1.60 1.07 -8.46
C ARG A 49 -1.48 1.07 -9.97
N ARG A 50 -1.24 2.24 -10.58
CA ARG A 50 -1.11 2.40 -12.03
C ARG A 50 -0.13 1.40 -12.63
N ALA A 51 1.10 1.35 -12.12
CA ALA A 51 2.15 0.48 -12.63
C ALA A 51 1.77 -1.01 -12.55
N GLN A 52 1.23 -1.46 -11.42
CA GLN A 52 0.86 -2.85 -11.24
C GLN A 52 -0.34 -3.29 -12.10
N LEU A 53 -1.31 -2.40 -12.28
CA LEU A 53 -2.47 -2.66 -13.15
C LEU A 53 -2.04 -2.71 -14.62
N LEU A 54 -1.22 -1.76 -15.08
CA LEU A 54 -0.70 -1.74 -16.45
C LEU A 54 0.21 -2.93 -16.75
N ALA A 55 0.99 -3.40 -15.78
CA ALA A 55 1.78 -4.62 -15.93
C ALA A 55 0.93 -5.88 -16.23
N LYS A 56 -0.36 -5.87 -15.85
CA LYS A 56 -1.30 -6.99 -16.04
C LYS A 56 -2.26 -6.77 -17.21
N ARG A 57 -2.68 -5.52 -17.43
CA ARG A 57 -3.59 -5.10 -18.49
C ARG A 57 -3.08 -3.80 -19.12
N PRO A 58 -2.07 -3.88 -20.03
CA PRO A 58 -1.49 -2.70 -20.69
C PRO A 58 -2.48 -1.93 -21.57
N ASP A 59 -3.62 -2.54 -21.89
CA ASP A 59 -4.68 -1.95 -22.71
C ASP A 59 -5.55 -0.93 -21.99
N LEU A 60 -5.47 -0.84 -20.65
CA LEU A 60 -6.33 0.04 -19.87
C LEU A 60 -5.92 1.51 -19.96
N ASP A 61 -6.93 2.39 -20.01
CA ASP A 61 -6.74 3.83 -19.91
C ASP A 61 -6.77 4.25 -18.43
N ILE A 62 -5.60 4.29 -17.80
CA ILE A 62 -5.47 4.74 -16.41
C ILE A 62 -5.45 6.27 -16.34
N ARG A 63 -6.48 6.86 -15.74
CA ARG A 63 -6.63 8.31 -15.60
C ARG A 63 -6.53 8.78 -14.16
N ASP A 64 -6.02 10.00 -14.00
CA ASP A 64 -5.86 10.65 -12.71
C ASP A 64 -7.20 10.82 -11.98
N LEU A 65 -7.23 10.50 -10.69
CA LEU A 65 -8.41 10.58 -9.84
C LEU A 65 -8.04 11.17 -8.47
N ARG A 66 -8.37 12.46 -8.30
CA ARG A 66 -8.13 13.24 -7.08
C ARG A 66 -9.42 13.66 -6.38
N GLY A 67 -9.29 13.98 -5.09
CA GLY A 67 -10.37 14.33 -4.17
C GLY A 67 -10.42 13.39 -2.96
N ASN A 68 -11.30 13.66 -1.99
CA ASN A 68 -11.64 12.70 -0.94
C ASN A 68 -12.45 11.52 -1.51
N VAL A 69 -12.73 10.50 -0.69
CA VAL A 69 -13.43 9.28 -1.12
C VAL A 69 -14.78 9.60 -1.77
N ASP A 70 -15.61 10.44 -1.14
CA ASP A 70 -16.94 10.79 -1.68
C ASP A 70 -16.86 11.49 -3.03
N THR A 71 -15.91 12.41 -3.21
CA THR A 71 -15.69 13.08 -4.50
C THR A 71 -15.27 12.10 -5.58
N ARG A 72 -14.48 11.09 -5.22
CA ARG A 72 -14.03 10.05 -6.16
C ARG A 72 -15.17 9.12 -6.56
N LEU A 73 -15.98 8.67 -5.60
CA LEU A 73 -17.17 7.86 -5.85
C LEU A 73 -18.19 8.62 -6.70
N ARG A 74 -18.44 9.91 -6.41
CA ARG A 74 -19.30 10.75 -7.22
C ARG A 74 -18.83 10.85 -8.68
N LYS A 75 -17.52 11.02 -8.92
CA LYS A 75 -16.97 11.04 -10.29
C LYS A 75 -17.17 9.71 -11.03
N LEU A 76 -17.11 8.58 -10.32
CA LEU A 76 -17.46 7.27 -10.88
C LEU A 76 -18.96 7.22 -11.22
N ASP A 77 -19.83 7.70 -10.34
CA ASP A 77 -21.30 7.73 -10.54
C ASP A 77 -21.72 8.65 -11.70
N GLU A 78 -21.01 9.74 -11.90
CA GLU A 78 -21.14 10.64 -13.05
C GLU A 78 -20.64 10.00 -14.37
N GLY A 79 -20.13 8.76 -14.35
CA GLY A 79 -19.68 8.03 -15.54
C GLY A 79 -18.34 8.48 -16.10
N LYS A 80 -17.51 9.21 -15.34
CA LYS A 80 -16.19 9.67 -15.79
C LYS A 80 -15.15 8.54 -15.89
N TYR A 81 -15.43 7.42 -15.24
CA TYR A 81 -14.59 6.22 -15.21
C TYR A 81 -15.48 4.98 -15.31
N ASP A 82 -14.94 3.89 -15.86
CA ASP A 82 -15.58 2.57 -15.83
C ASP A 82 -15.38 1.89 -14.48
N ALA A 83 -14.24 2.15 -13.83
CA ALA A 83 -13.94 1.72 -12.48
C ALA A 83 -12.96 2.69 -11.79
N VAL A 84 -12.89 2.63 -10.47
CA VAL A 84 -11.87 3.32 -9.68
C VAL A 84 -11.23 2.36 -8.68
N ILE A 85 -9.96 2.60 -8.35
CA ILE A 85 -9.24 1.81 -7.35
C ILE A 85 -9.00 2.64 -6.09
N LEU A 86 -9.55 2.17 -4.98
CA LEU A 86 -9.48 2.82 -3.66
C LEU A 86 -8.95 1.86 -2.60
N ALA A 87 -8.58 2.34 -1.41
CA ALA A 87 -8.19 1.43 -0.33
C ALA A 87 -9.45 0.83 0.31
N ALA A 88 -9.51 -0.49 0.49
CA ALA A 88 -10.65 -1.16 1.11
C ALA A 88 -10.95 -0.62 2.53
N ALA A 89 -9.90 -0.42 3.33
CA ALA A 89 -10.01 0.18 4.67
C ALA A 89 -10.66 1.57 4.65
N GLY A 90 -10.33 2.41 3.66
CA GLY A 90 -10.88 3.77 3.56
C GLY A 90 -12.38 3.78 3.23
N LEU A 91 -12.81 2.91 2.32
CA LEU A 91 -14.22 2.72 2.00
C LEU A 91 -15.01 2.21 3.20
N THR A 92 -14.49 1.16 3.85
CA THR A 92 -15.16 0.51 5.00
C THR A 92 -15.34 1.50 6.16
N ARG A 93 -14.29 2.24 6.53
CA ARG A 93 -14.34 3.22 7.63
C ARG A 93 -15.33 4.36 7.39
N LEU A 94 -15.58 4.70 6.12
CA LEU A 94 -16.50 5.77 5.73
C LEU A 94 -17.91 5.27 5.41
N GLY A 95 -18.21 3.98 5.66
CA GLY A 95 -19.53 3.41 5.43
C GLY A 95 -19.83 3.05 3.97
N HIS A 96 -18.82 3.03 3.09
CA HIS A 96 -18.94 2.69 1.66
C HIS A 96 -18.45 1.27 1.35
N GLY A 97 -18.50 0.35 2.33
CA GLY A 97 -18.02 -1.03 2.15
C GLY A 97 -18.81 -1.82 1.11
N ASP A 98 -20.10 -1.51 0.96
CA ASP A 98 -21.01 -2.07 -0.06
C ASP A 98 -20.60 -1.74 -1.50
N ARG A 99 -19.79 -0.70 -1.68
CA ARG A 99 -19.26 -0.27 -2.99
C ARG A 99 -18.09 -1.15 -3.45
N ILE A 100 -17.48 -1.93 -2.56
CA ILE A 100 -16.38 -2.83 -2.90
C ILE A 100 -16.94 -3.99 -3.73
N ARG A 101 -16.61 -4.04 -5.02
CA ARG A 101 -17.00 -5.12 -5.92
C ARG A 101 -16.07 -6.32 -5.79
N GLU A 102 -14.79 -6.03 -5.62
CA GLU A 102 -13.72 -7.01 -5.45
C GLU A 102 -12.57 -6.35 -4.69
N THR A 103 -11.98 -7.07 -3.73
CA THR A 103 -10.67 -6.70 -3.18
C THR A 103 -9.61 -7.35 -4.04
N LEU A 104 -8.75 -6.54 -4.66
CA LEU A 104 -7.72 -7.00 -5.57
C LEU A 104 -6.70 -7.86 -4.82
N PRO A 105 -6.39 -9.07 -5.32
CA PRO A 105 -5.41 -9.94 -4.70
C PRO A 105 -3.99 -9.39 -4.85
N CYS A 106 -3.09 -9.79 -3.95
CA CYS A 106 -1.73 -9.28 -3.88
C CYS A 106 -0.86 -9.62 -5.10
N ASP A 107 -1.17 -10.72 -5.80
CA ASP A 107 -0.52 -11.09 -7.07
C ASP A 107 -0.88 -10.13 -8.23
N LEU A 108 -2.01 -9.42 -8.09
CA LEU A 108 -2.43 -8.33 -8.97
C LEU A 108 -1.88 -6.99 -8.49
N CYS A 109 -2.16 -6.60 -7.24
CA CYS A 109 -1.82 -5.28 -6.71
C CYS A 109 -1.37 -5.36 -5.24
N ILE A 110 -0.05 -5.45 -5.01
CA ILE A 110 0.51 -5.39 -3.65
C ILE A 110 0.17 -4.03 -3.02
N PRO A 111 -0.39 -4.02 -1.80
CA PRO A 111 -0.80 -2.82 -1.07
C PRO A 111 0.32 -1.79 -0.86
N ALA A 112 -0.08 -0.57 -0.49
CA ALA A 112 0.88 0.41 0.02
C ALA A 112 1.36 -0.01 1.42
N VAL A 113 2.59 0.39 1.76
CA VAL A 113 3.17 0.24 3.10
C VAL A 113 2.22 0.81 4.15
N GLY A 114 1.90 0.01 5.17
CA GLY A 114 1.00 0.36 6.27
C GLY A 114 -0.47 0.49 5.90
N GLN A 115 -0.88 0.15 4.67
CA GLN A 115 -2.28 0.27 4.25
C GLN A 115 -3.19 -0.51 5.20
N GLY A 116 -4.24 0.17 5.71
CA GLY A 116 -5.18 -0.39 6.68
C GLY A 116 -4.82 -0.14 8.13
N ALA A 117 -3.55 0.12 8.47
CA ALA A 117 -3.14 0.49 9.83
C ALA A 117 -3.32 2.00 10.06
N LEU A 118 -3.55 2.39 11.32
CA LEU A 118 -3.42 3.77 11.78
C LEU A 118 -2.21 3.87 12.68
N ALA A 119 -1.40 4.91 12.49
CA ALA A 119 -0.25 5.20 13.32
C ALA A 119 -0.54 6.46 14.15
N ILE A 120 -0.23 6.41 15.44
CA ILE A 120 -0.36 7.54 16.35
C ILE A 120 1.04 8.06 16.62
N GLU A 121 1.31 9.31 16.19
CA GLU A 121 2.56 10.01 16.43
C GLU A 121 2.45 10.87 17.69
N CYS A 122 3.48 10.85 18.53
CA CYS A 122 3.60 11.81 19.63
C CYS A 122 5.07 12.18 19.89
N ARG A 123 5.29 13.11 20.82
CA ARG A 123 6.64 13.47 21.26
C ARG A 123 7.30 12.30 21.99
N GLU A 124 8.57 12.06 21.71
CA GLU A 124 9.37 10.99 22.31
C GLU A 124 9.50 11.14 23.83
N ASP A 125 9.62 12.39 24.31
CA ASP A 125 9.82 12.75 25.71
C ASP A 125 8.54 12.70 26.56
N ASN A 126 7.36 12.57 25.93
CA ASN A 126 6.09 12.55 26.63
C ASN A 126 5.70 11.11 27.02
N THR A 127 6.37 10.58 28.05
CA THR A 127 6.15 9.21 28.54
C THR A 127 4.72 8.98 29.01
N GLU A 128 4.09 9.96 29.66
CA GLU A 128 2.70 9.87 30.14
C GLU A 128 1.73 9.59 28.98
N VAL A 129 1.79 10.36 27.90
CA VAL A 129 0.94 10.14 26.71
C VAL A 129 1.24 8.79 26.06
N ARG A 130 2.50 8.38 26.03
CA ARG A 130 2.90 7.09 25.44
C ARG A 130 2.35 5.90 26.20
N GLU A 131 2.37 5.96 27.54
CA GLU A 131 1.77 4.94 28.40
C GLU A 131 0.24 4.91 28.24
N LEU A 132 -0.42 6.06 28.22
CA LEU A 132 -1.87 6.17 28.04
C LEU A 132 -2.35 5.58 26.71
N LEU A 133 -1.56 5.68 25.65
CA LEU A 133 -1.90 5.17 24.31
C LEU A 133 -1.48 3.72 24.08
N GLY A 134 -0.76 3.10 25.03
CA GLY A 134 -0.18 1.76 24.85
C GLY A 134 -1.22 0.67 24.52
N PHE A 135 -2.43 0.79 25.05
CA PHE A 135 -3.52 -0.17 24.79
C PHE A 135 -3.99 -0.20 23.33
N LEU A 136 -3.75 0.87 22.57
CA LEU A 136 -4.09 0.94 21.15
C LEU A 136 -3.07 0.20 20.27
N ASN A 137 -1.90 -0.16 20.82
CA ASN A 137 -0.84 -0.75 20.04
C ASN A 137 -1.09 -2.24 19.82
N HIS A 138 -1.41 -2.59 18.57
CA HIS A 138 -1.59 -3.97 18.14
C HIS A 138 -0.24 -4.56 17.71
N ARG A 139 0.28 -5.51 18.50
CA ARG A 139 1.62 -6.09 18.32
C ARG A 139 1.85 -6.63 16.91
N GLU A 140 0.93 -7.43 16.39
CA GLU A 140 1.11 -8.09 15.09
C GLU A 140 1.16 -7.07 13.96
N THR A 141 0.24 -6.11 13.97
CA THR A 141 0.24 -5.03 12.96
C THR A 141 1.49 -4.18 13.05
N LYS A 142 1.98 -3.91 14.26
CA LYS A 142 3.26 -3.20 14.45
C LYS A 142 4.42 -3.98 13.82
N ILE A 143 4.55 -5.28 14.09
CA ILE A 143 5.61 -6.13 13.51
C ILE A 143 5.56 -6.10 11.97
N CYS A 144 4.37 -6.32 11.38
CA CYS A 144 4.21 -6.28 9.93
C CYS A 144 4.57 -4.90 9.35
N THR A 145 4.04 -3.84 9.92
CA THR A 145 4.26 -2.48 9.40
C THR A 145 5.69 -1.99 9.63
N ASP A 146 6.39 -2.45 10.67
CA ASP A 146 7.81 -2.17 10.88
C ASP A 146 8.67 -2.78 9.76
N ALA A 147 8.39 -4.01 9.34
CA ALA A 147 9.05 -4.63 8.19
C ALA A 147 8.77 -3.88 6.88
N GLU A 148 7.50 -3.56 6.62
CA GLU A 148 7.10 -2.81 5.42
C GLU A 148 7.76 -1.42 5.36
N ARG A 149 7.82 -0.72 6.50
CA ARG A 149 8.48 0.60 6.62
C ARG A 149 9.99 0.50 6.49
N ALA A 150 10.61 -0.56 7.02
CA ALA A 150 12.05 -0.78 6.90
C ALA A 150 12.47 -0.99 5.44
N PHE A 151 11.69 -1.73 4.67
CA PHE A 151 11.86 -1.83 3.21
C PHE A 151 11.75 -0.44 2.56
N LEU A 152 10.66 0.29 2.82
CA LEU A 152 10.41 1.58 2.17
C LEU A 152 11.50 2.61 2.48
N GLY A 153 11.96 2.65 3.74
CA GLY A 153 13.03 3.54 4.18
C GLY A 153 14.37 3.25 3.52
N LEU A 154 14.68 1.98 3.26
CA LEU A 154 15.91 1.58 2.55
C LEU A 154 15.89 1.99 1.07
N VAL A 155 14.72 1.89 0.44
CA VAL A 155 14.55 2.15 -1.00
C VAL A 155 14.42 3.67 -1.29
N GLU A 156 14.47 4.51 -0.24
CA GLU A 156 14.20 5.96 -0.30
C GLU A 156 12.87 6.28 -1.01
N GLY A 157 11.92 5.34 -0.93
CA GLY A 157 10.64 5.42 -1.61
C GLY A 157 9.74 6.47 -0.97
N GLY A 158 9.54 7.60 -1.66
CA GLY A 158 8.46 8.53 -1.36
C GLY A 158 7.11 8.07 -1.95
N CYS A 159 6.03 8.82 -1.67
CA CYS A 159 4.71 8.57 -2.29
C CYS A 159 4.70 8.66 -3.83
N GLN A 160 5.77 9.16 -4.45
CA GLN A 160 5.95 9.32 -5.89
C GLN A 160 6.57 8.10 -6.57
N VAL A 161 6.86 7.03 -5.82
CA VAL A 161 7.52 5.85 -6.36
C VAL A 161 6.53 4.68 -6.38
N PRO A 162 6.44 3.90 -7.49
CA PRO A 162 5.53 2.77 -7.62
C PRO A 162 6.03 1.52 -6.85
N ILE A 163 6.09 1.64 -5.54
CA ILE A 163 6.48 0.58 -4.60
C ILE A 163 5.26 0.09 -3.84
N GLY A 164 5.12 -1.22 -3.71
CA GLY A 164 4.17 -1.87 -2.80
C GLY A 164 4.92 -2.82 -1.87
N VAL A 165 4.53 -2.86 -0.60
CA VAL A 165 5.08 -3.79 0.39
C VAL A 165 3.96 -4.18 1.32
N HIS A 166 3.83 -5.47 1.56
CA HIS A 166 2.88 -6.00 2.51
C HIS A 166 3.51 -7.16 3.27
N ALA A 167 3.35 -7.15 4.58
CA ALA A 167 3.72 -8.25 5.44
C ALA A 167 2.51 -8.78 6.21
N ASP A 168 2.45 -10.10 6.34
CA ASP A 168 1.50 -10.84 7.16
C ASP A 168 2.26 -11.71 8.16
N LEU A 169 1.69 -11.89 9.34
CA LEU A 169 2.29 -12.63 10.44
C LEU A 169 1.43 -13.87 10.76
N ASP A 170 2.04 -15.05 10.72
CA ASP A 170 1.44 -16.31 11.17
C ASP A 170 2.28 -16.87 12.34
N GLY A 171 1.75 -16.76 13.56
CA GLY A 171 2.51 -17.03 14.78
C GLY A 171 3.73 -16.13 14.90
N ASP A 172 4.92 -16.71 14.84
CA ASP A 172 6.21 -16.00 14.85
C ASP A 172 6.88 -15.95 13.47
N GLN A 173 6.17 -16.37 12.42
CA GLN A 173 6.65 -16.36 11.04
C GLN A 173 6.06 -15.17 10.27
N LEU A 174 6.92 -14.23 9.89
CA LEU A 174 6.56 -13.10 9.05
C LEU A 174 6.77 -13.47 7.59
N HIS A 175 5.76 -13.20 6.76
CA HIS A 175 5.80 -13.33 5.31
C HIS A 175 5.76 -11.92 4.71
N ILE A 176 6.82 -11.52 4.02
CA ILE A 176 6.93 -10.20 3.39
C ILE A 176 6.88 -10.36 1.88
N GLN A 177 6.08 -9.55 1.21
CA GLN A 177 6.02 -9.47 -0.25
C GLN A 177 6.16 -8.02 -0.68
N ALA A 178 6.89 -7.79 -1.77
CA ALA A 178 7.17 -6.45 -2.25
C ALA A 178 7.20 -6.38 -3.78
N VAL A 179 7.00 -5.16 -4.28
CA VAL A 179 7.08 -4.82 -5.70
C VAL A 179 7.79 -3.50 -5.90
N ILE A 180 8.65 -3.44 -6.91
CA ILE A 180 9.21 -2.22 -7.50
C ILE A 180 8.88 -2.26 -9.00
N ALA A 181 8.27 -1.22 -9.54
CA ALA A 181 7.84 -1.19 -10.94
C ALA A 181 8.27 0.10 -11.65
N SER A 182 8.34 0.10 -12.98
CA SER A 182 8.40 1.34 -13.75
C SER A 182 7.02 2.01 -13.78
N LEU A 183 6.95 3.31 -14.03
CA LEU A 183 5.69 4.06 -14.00
C LEU A 183 4.62 3.51 -14.95
N ASP A 184 5.05 3.03 -16.12
CA ASP A 184 4.23 2.42 -17.16
C ASP A 184 3.92 0.93 -16.92
N GLY A 185 4.53 0.30 -15.92
CA GLY A 185 4.37 -1.12 -15.62
C GLY A 185 5.12 -2.07 -16.56
N SER A 186 5.95 -1.58 -17.49
CA SER A 186 6.70 -2.42 -18.44
C SER A 186 7.83 -3.22 -17.79
N ARG A 187 8.40 -2.72 -16.69
CA ARG A 187 9.34 -3.44 -15.83
C ARG A 187 8.76 -3.59 -14.45
N ILE A 188 8.80 -4.80 -13.91
CA ILE A 188 8.28 -5.11 -12.59
C ILE A 188 9.16 -6.16 -11.92
N ILE A 189 9.58 -5.85 -10.69
CA ILE A 189 10.29 -6.77 -9.81
C ILE A 189 9.34 -7.08 -8.68
N ARG A 190 8.95 -8.34 -8.56
CA ARG A 190 8.19 -8.86 -7.41
C ARG A 190 9.05 -9.87 -6.69
N ASP A 191 8.98 -9.87 -5.37
CA ASP A 191 9.79 -10.77 -4.57
C ASP A 191 9.15 -10.98 -3.19
N THR A 192 9.49 -12.10 -2.55
CA THR A 192 8.96 -12.51 -1.25
C THR A 192 10.06 -12.99 -0.32
N LEU A 193 9.89 -12.77 0.98
CA LEU A 193 10.85 -13.19 1.99
C LEU A 193 10.14 -13.56 3.29
N ASP A 194 10.51 -14.74 3.80
CA ASP A 194 10.11 -15.21 5.11
C ASP A 194 11.16 -14.81 6.15
N SER A 195 10.71 -14.33 7.30
CA SER A 195 11.57 -13.88 8.40
C SER A 195 10.93 -14.20 9.75
N PRO A 196 11.71 -14.52 10.79
CA PRO A 196 11.18 -14.51 12.16
C PRO A 196 10.59 -13.12 12.49
N ALA A 197 9.52 -13.10 13.28
CA ALA A 197 8.87 -11.87 13.74
C ALA A 197 9.85 -10.96 14.51
N ALA A 198 10.78 -11.54 15.25
CA ALA A 198 11.84 -10.83 15.97
C ALA A 198 12.77 -10.05 15.02
N ASP A 199 12.91 -10.50 13.78
CA ASP A 199 13.79 -9.93 12.77
C ASP A 199 13.03 -9.09 11.74
N ALA A 200 11.77 -8.71 12.01
CA ALA A 200 10.89 -8.05 11.03
C ALA A 200 11.53 -6.87 10.27
N VAL A 201 12.18 -5.97 11.00
CA VAL A 201 12.89 -4.81 10.41
C VAL A 201 14.03 -5.26 9.49
N GLU A 202 14.81 -6.25 9.92
CA GLU A 202 15.92 -6.78 9.13
C GLU A 202 15.43 -7.58 7.93
N GLY A 203 14.34 -8.34 8.07
CA GLY A 203 13.65 -9.02 6.96
C GLY A 203 13.22 -8.03 5.87
N GLY A 204 12.59 -6.92 6.27
CA GLY A 204 12.21 -5.84 5.35
C GLY A 204 13.41 -5.23 4.60
N ARG A 205 14.52 -4.97 5.33
CA ARG A 205 15.77 -4.47 4.72
C ARG A 205 16.40 -5.47 3.77
N ARG A 206 16.50 -6.74 4.17
CA ARG A 206 17.06 -7.82 3.34
C ARG A 206 16.30 -7.97 2.02
N LEU A 207 14.97 -7.96 2.07
CA LEU A 207 14.14 -8.00 0.86
C LEU A 207 14.40 -6.77 -0.02
N GLY A 208 14.46 -5.58 0.57
CA GLY A 208 14.76 -4.34 -0.15
C GLY A 208 16.14 -4.35 -0.80
N THR A 209 17.20 -4.74 -0.07
CA THR A 209 18.57 -4.86 -0.61
C THR A 209 18.61 -5.85 -1.76
N ARG A 210 17.93 -7.00 -1.62
CA ARG A 210 17.85 -8.01 -2.68
C ARG A 210 17.19 -7.42 -3.92
N MET A 211 16.01 -6.83 -3.80
CA MET A 211 15.30 -6.26 -4.96
C MET A 211 16.05 -5.10 -5.62
N LEU A 212 16.69 -4.23 -4.83
CA LEU A 212 17.55 -3.16 -5.34
C LEU A 212 18.73 -3.70 -6.15
N GLY A 213 19.33 -4.82 -5.74
CA GLY A 213 20.40 -5.49 -6.47
C GLY A 213 19.95 -6.24 -7.74
N HIS A 214 18.65 -6.48 -7.91
CA HIS A 214 18.07 -7.24 -9.03
C HIS A 214 17.30 -6.33 -10.01
N GLY A 215 17.83 -5.13 -10.31
CA GLY A 215 17.20 -4.19 -11.26
C GLY A 215 16.38 -3.07 -10.59
N GLY A 216 16.18 -3.13 -9.27
CA GLY A 216 15.35 -2.16 -8.57
C GLY A 216 15.97 -0.78 -8.57
N ARG A 217 17.30 -0.66 -8.44
CA ARG A 217 17.99 0.64 -8.47
C ARG A 217 17.80 1.35 -9.81
N GLU A 218 17.90 0.61 -10.90
CA GLU A 218 17.78 1.12 -12.26
C GLU A 218 16.37 1.67 -12.51
N ILE A 219 15.34 0.93 -12.09
CA ILE A 219 13.95 1.37 -12.19
C ILE A 219 13.73 2.69 -11.40
N LEU A 220 14.29 2.78 -10.19
CA LEU A 220 14.09 3.92 -9.31
C LEU A 220 14.84 5.17 -9.79
N ALA A 221 16.06 4.99 -10.32
CA ALA A 221 16.89 6.07 -10.84
C ALA A 221 16.28 6.80 -12.05
N GLU A 222 15.32 6.17 -12.75
CA GLU A 222 14.60 6.81 -13.86
C GLU A 222 13.39 7.64 -13.40
N ILE A 223 13.00 7.54 -12.13
CA ILE A 223 11.80 8.16 -11.56
C ILE A 223 12.17 9.34 -10.62
N LEU A 224 13.29 9.21 -9.91
CA LEU A 224 13.85 10.19 -8.97
C LEU A 224 14.68 11.25 -9.68
#